data_AF-V5NNY8-F1
#
_entry.id   AF-V5NNY8-F1
#
_cell.length_a   1.000
_cell.length_b   1.000
_cell.length_c   1.000
_cell.angle_alpha   90.00
_cell.angle_beta   90.00
_cell.angle_gamma   90.00
#
_symmetry.space_group_name_H-M   'P 1'
#
loop_
_entity.id
_entity.type
_entity.pdbx_description
1 polymer ?
#
loop_
_entity_poly.entity_id
_entity_poly.type
_entity_poly.pdbx_seq_one_letter_code
_entity_poly.pdbx_strand_id
1 'polypeptide(L)'
;MASDVIKDKGVIGFVVNGGFIDSKSADGFRKCVAKEFSHLYVLNLRGNARTSGETFKKEGGKIFDSGSRATIAIVFFVKDNSVTNNTIFYYEVEDYLKREAKLNLLAGFENLDLVPFSEITPNDKGDWINQREDAFDKLIPLKRDKKLQNPSIFDLDSRGVVSGRDPWVYNFSPKILTQSVQTCIDTYNADLKRFNAYFREAFKQRAKGVKSGDLYKQLNDKEITTDKTKIAWTDGLKNWGIAITLSAAMRSICSGGIMGIILSLKKRFFITFMRFSTIKAIWKNTKIPSPKKRHASL
;
A
#
# COMPACT_ATOMS: atom_id res chain seq x y z
N MET A 1 10.48 -7.14 -19.91
CA MET A 1 9.74 -5.85 -19.95
C MET A 1 10.30 -5.00 -21.08
N ALA A 2 9.65 -3.90 -21.48
CA ALA A 2 10.04 -3.13 -22.66
C ALA A 2 11.50 -2.61 -22.65
N SER A 3 12.07 -2.36 -21.46
CA SER A 3 13.51 -2.07 -21.30
C SER A 3 14.40 -3.20 -21.80
N ASP A 4 14.01 -4.46 -21.57
CA ASP A 4 14.78 -5.64 -21.98
C ASP A 4 14.74 -5.86 -23.51
N VAL A 5 13.77 -5.22 -24.18
CA VAL A 5 13.65 -5.26 -25.65
C VAL A 5 14.63 -4.29 -26.29
N ILE A 6 14.96 -3.18 -25.63
CA ILE A 6 15.92 -2.18 -26.12
C ILE A 6 17.30 -2.48 -25.57
N LYS A 7 18.19 -2.93 -26.46
CA LYS A 7 19.60 -3.22 -26.14
C LYS A 7 20.39 -1.92 -25.95
N ASP A 8 21.15 -1.52 -26.96
CA ASP A 8 22.14 -0.44 -26.83
C ASP A 8 21.68 0.90 -27.39
N LYS A 9 20.73 0.87 -28.34
CA LYS A 9 20.13 2.06 -28.96
C LYS A 9 18.65 1.84 -29.23
N GLY A 10 17.82 2.82 -28.89
CA GLY A 10 16.40 2.81 -29.23
C GLY A 10 15.56 3.75 -28.37
N VAL A 11 14.26 3.81 -28.68
CA VAL A 11 13.30 4.71 -28.01
C VAL A 11 12.06 3.92 -27.58
N ILE A 12 11.57 4.18 -26.37
CA ILE A 12 10.29 3.67 -25.87
C ILE A 12 9.39 4.83 -25.51
N GLY A 13 8.19 4.88 -26.07
CA GLY A 13 7.16 5.87 -25.72
C GLY A 13 6.00 5.20 -24.99
N PHE A 14 5.53 5.78 -23.89
CA PHE A 14 4.32 5.33 -23.21
C PHE A 14 3.43 6.47 -22.72
N VAL A 15 2.12 6.18 -22.65
CA VAL A 15 1.17 6.95 -21.86
C VAL A 15 0.82 6.12 -20.61
N VAL A 16 1.27 6.56 -19.45
CA VAL A 16 1.24 5.77 -18.20
C VAL A 16 0.67 6.55 -17.03
N ASN A 17 0.44 5.83 -15.93
CA ASN A 17 0.21 6.45 -14.64
C ASN A 17 1.49 7.21 -14.21
N GLY A 18 1.40 8.55 -14.15
CA GLY A 18 2.49 9.45 -13.78
C GLY A 18 2.82 9.49 -12.29
N GLY A 19 2.17 8.68 -11.45
CA GLY A 19 2.40 8.67 -10.00
C GLY A 19 3.84 8.35 -9.59
N PHE A 20 4.65 7.74 -10.47
CA PHE A 20 6.06 7.48 -10.19
C PHE A 20 6.93 8.76 -10.17
N ILE A 21 6.47 9.86 -10.76
CA ILE A 21 7.23 11.13 -10.87
C ILE A 21 7.54 11.69 -9.48
N ASP A 22 6.58 11.60 -8.54
CA ASP A 22 6.70 12.18 -7.18
C ASP A 22 6.31 11.20 -6.05
N SER A 23 6.24 9.89 -6.34
CA SER A 23 5.93 8.90 -5.30
C SER A 23 7.13 8.60 -4.39
N LYS A 24 6.87 8.47 -3.09
CA LYS A 24 7.85 8.03 -2.08
C LYS A 24 8.40 6.63 -2.34
N SER A 25 7.63 5.75 -2.99
CA SER A 25 8.04 4.36 -3.23
C SER A 25 8.68 4.14 -4.60
N ALA A 26 8.81 5.19 -5.41
CA ALA A 26 9.33 5.13 -6.76
C ALA A 26 10.71 5.80 -6.90
N ASP A 27 11.34 6.17 -5.79
CA ASP A 27 12.69 6.73 -5.75
C ASP A 27 13.72 5.78 -6.37
N GLY A 28 13.67 4.49 -6.04
CA GLY A 28 14.54 3.48 -6.64
C GLY A 28 14.34 3.36 -8.16
N PHE A 29 13.09 3.40 -8.62
CA PHE A 29 12.78 3.40 -10.06
C PHE A 29 13.33 4.64 -10.75
N ARG A 30 13.09 5.84 -10.19
CA ARG A 30 13.59 7.12 -10.73
C ARG A 30 15.11 7.15 -10.84
N LYS A 31 15.82 6.64 -9.83
CA LYS A 31 17.28 6.50 -9.84
C LYS A 31 17.77 5.55 -10.93
N CYS A 32 17.11 4.40 -11.11
CA CYS A 32 17.48 3.45 -12.15
C CYS A 32 17.28 4.05 -13.55
N VAL A 33 16.12 4.63 -13.85
CA VAL A 33 15.84 5.16 -15.19
C VAL A 33 16.70 6.38 -15.53
N ALA A 34 17.00 7.24 -14.56
CA ALA A 34 17.90 8.36 -14.75
C ALA A 34 19.35 7.92 -15.06
N LYS A 35 19.73 6.70 -14.67
CA LYS A 35 21.05 6.12 -14.95
C LYS A 35 21.08 5.32 -16.25
N GLU A 36 20.01 4.61 -16.56
CA GLU A 36 19.97 3.65 -17.68
C GLU A 36 19.75 4.31 -19.05
N PHE A 37 19.06 5.45 -19.09
CA PHE A 37 18.66 6.11 -20.33
C PHE A 37 19.41 7.43 -20.50
N SER A 38 19.82 7.73 -21.73
CA SER A 38 20.57 8.94 -22.08
C SER A 38 19.67 10.17 -22.10
N HIS A 39 18.44 10.06 -22.62
CA HIS A 39 17.46 11.15 -22.55
C HIS A 39 16.10 10.63 -22.08
N LEU A 40 15.50 11.34 -21.13
CA LEU A 40 14.11 11.13 -20.70
C LEU A 40 13.30 12.37 -21.04
N TYR A 41 12.18 12.21 -21.74
CA TYR A 41 11.20 13.27 -21.95
C TYR A 41 9.94 12.91 -21.19
N VAL A 42 9.53 13.77 -20.26
CA VAL A 42 8.41 13.53 -19.34
C VAL A 42 7.43 14.69 -19.45
N LEU A 43 6.26 14.42 -20.01
CA LEU A 43 5.14 15.36 -20.04
C LEU A 43 4.10 14.92 -19.00
N ASN A 44 4.05 15.62 -17.87
CA ASN A 44 3.07 15.39 -16.82
C ASN A 44 1.76 16.13 -17.14
N LEU A 45 0.73 15.36 -17.51
CA LEU A 45 -0.61 15.88 -17.83
C LEU A 45 -1.51 15.99 -16.60
N ARG A 46 -1.01 15.61 -15.42
CA ARG A 46 -1.76 15.67 -14.16
C ARG A 46 -3.07 14.89 -14.21
N GLY A 47 -4.11 15.35 -13.53
CA GLY A 47 -5.45 14.76 -13.55
C GLY A 47 -5.72 13.74 -12.44
N ASN A 48 -4.98 13.80 -11.32
CA ASN A 48 -5.17 12.89 -10.20
C ASN A 48 -6.48 13.14 -9.43
N ALA A 49 -7.55 12.50 -9.86
CA ALA A 49 -8.87 12.54 -9.23
C ALA A 49 -9.03 11.63 -8.00
N ARG A 50 -7.93 11.13 -7.43
CA ARG A 50 -7.93 10.52 -6.08
C ARG A 50 -7.64 11.53 -4.98
N THR A 51 -7.22 12.73 -5.34
CA THR A 51 -7.06 13.87 -4.42
C THR A 51 -8.40 14.57 -4.19
N SER A 52 -8.43 15.51 -3.25
CA SER A 52 -9.63 16.26 -2.87
C SER A 52 -9.32 17.72 -2.58
N GLY A 53 -10.34 18.57 -2.60
CA GLY A 53 -10.20 19.99 -2.28
C GLY A 53 -9.37 20.73 -3.33
N GLU A 54 -8.50 21.64 -2.86
CA GLU A 54 -7.74 22.51 -3.74
C GLU A 54 -6.72 21.75 -4.60
N THR A 55 -6.12 20.70 -4.07
CA THR A 55 -5.20 19.84 -4.84
C THR A 55 -5.89 19.25 -6.06
N PHE A 56 -7.14 18.77 -5.92
CA PHE A 56 -7.87 18.22 -7.07
C PHE A 56 -8.21 19.29 -8.11
N LYS A 57 -8.55 20.52 -7.67
CA LYS A 57 -8.80 21.62 -8.61
C LYS A 57 -7.54 21.94 -9.41
N LYS A 58 -6.38 21.98 -8.76
CA LYS A 58 -5.08 22.19 -9.42
C LYS A 58 -4.78 21.08 -10.43
N GLU A 59 -5.01 19.82 -10.06
CA GLU A 59 -4.84 18.68 -10.98
C GLU A 59 -5.67 18.82 -12.27
N GLY A 60 -6.83 19.46 -12.19
CA GLY A 60 -7.68 19.77 -13.34
C GLY A 60 -8.35 18.54 -13.96
N GLY A 61 -8.63 18.63 -15.26
CA GLY A 61 -9.32 17.58 -16.02
C GLY A 61 -8.54 16.28 -16.13
N LYS A 62 -9.25 15.15 -16.07
CA LYS A 62 -8.72 13.79 -16.29
C LYS A 62 -8.59 13.52 -17.79
N ILE A 63 -7.46 13.00 -18.25
CA ILE A 63 -7.22 12.73 -19.69
C ILE A 63 -8.13 11.63 -20.24
N PHE A 64 -8.42 10.59 -19.45
CA PHE A 64 -9.24 9.44 -19.84
C PHE A 64 -10.63 9.41 -19.18
N ASP A 65 -11.19 10.57 -18.81
CA ASP A 65 -12.52 10.69 -18.18
C ASP A 65 -12.79 9.69 -17.04
N SER A 66 -13.74 8.76 -17.25
CA SER A 66 -14.14 7.71 -16.31
C SER A 66 -13.19 6.50 -16.35
N GLY A 67 -12.41 6.33 -17.43
CA GLY A 67 -11.48 5.23 -17.61
C GLY A 67 -10.29 5.27 -16.66
N SER A 68 -9.86 6.45 -16.21
CA SER A 68 -8.79 6.58 -15.22
C SER A 68 -8.98 7.78 -14.30
N ARG A 69 -8.60 7.59 -13.03
CA ARG A 69 -8.53 8.63 -11.99
C ARG A 69 -7.09 8.96 -11.58
N ALA A 70 -6.09 8.38 -12.24
CA ALA A 70 -4.68 8.57 -11.91
C ALA A 70 -4.12 9.81 -12.63
N THR A 71 -3.00 10.34 -12.11
CA THR A 71 -2.10 11.20 -12.89
C THR A 71 -1.72 10.49 -14.18
N ILE A 72 -1.78 11.18 -15.32
CA ILE A 72 -1.32 10.66 -16.59
C ILE A 72 -0.05 11.41 -17.02
N ALA A 73 0.94 10.66 -17.48
CA ALA A 73 2.16 11.21 -18.06
C ALA A 73 2.47 10.53 -19.40
N ILE A 74 2.93 11.32 -20.36
CA ILE A 74 3.55 10.81 -21.59
C ILE A 74 5.05 10.80 -21.36
N VAL A 75 5.68 9.66 -21.58
CA VAL A 75 7.10 9.47 -21.27
C VAL A 75 7.80 8.83 -22.45
N PHE A 76 8.91 9.43 -22.87
CA PHE A 76 9.83 8.85 -23.84
C PHE A 76 11.15 8.53 -23.15
N PHE A 77 11.56 7.26 -23.25
CA PHE A 77 12.83 6.75 -22.78
C PHE A 77 13.74 6.54 -23.99
N VAL A 78 14.80 7.34 -24.09
CA VAL A 78 15.80 7.22 -25.15
C VAL A 78 17.05 6.57 -24.57
N LYS A 79 17.47 5.47 -25.19
CA LYS A 79 18.71 4.77 -24.85
C LYS A 79 19.70 4.96 -25.98
N ASP A 80 20.87 5.48 -25.65
CA ASP A 80 22.02 5.51 -26.54
C ASP A 80 23.31 5.40 -25.72
N ASN A 81 23.96 4.24 -25.77
CA ASN A 81 25.20 3.98 -25.01
C ASN A 81 26.41 4.81 -25.49
N SER A 82 26.32 5.52 -26.62
CA SER A 82 27.37 6.44 -27.08
C SER A 82 27.32 7.82 -26.42
N VAL A 83 26.22 8.13 -25.73
CA VAL A 83 26.05 9.38 -24.98
C VAL A 83 26.51 9.16 -23.54
N THR A 84 27.37 10.02 -23.04
CA THR A 84 27.91 9.94 -21.67
C THR A 84 27.06 10.65 -20.63
N ASN A 85 26.21 11.59 -21.05
CA ASN A 85 25.41 12.43 -20.18
C ASN A 85 23.94 12.01 -20.23
N ASN A 86 23.33 11.85 -19.06
CA ASN A 86 21.91 11.54 -18.95
C ASN A 86 21.15 12.82 -18.60
N THR A 87 20.16 13.19 -19.41
CA THR A 87 19.36 14.41 -19.23
C THR A 87 17.88 14.07 -19.12
N ILE A 88 17.18 14.73 -18.17
CA ILE A 88 15.74 14.61 -18.01
C ILE A 88 15.10 15.93 -18.40
N PHE A 89 14.28 15.89 -19.45
CA PHE A 89 13.44 16.97 -19.93
C PHE A 89 12.05 16.80 -19.34
N TYR A 90 11.62 17.76 -18.53
CA TYR A 90 10.36 17.74 -17.80
C TYR A 90 9.47 18.91 -18.19
N TYR A 91 8.22 18.60 -18.51
CA TYR A 91 7.16 19.56 -18.74
C TYR A 91 5.93 19.14 -17.92
N GLU A 92 5.29 20.11 -17.28
CA GLU A 92 4.06 19.91 -16.52
C GLU A 92 3.01 20.89 -17.00
N VAL A 93 1.79 20.39 -17.22
CA VAL A 93 0.66 21.25 -17.57
C VAL A 93 0.26 22.12 -16.39
N GLU A 94 -0.16 23.35 -16.68
CA GLU A 94 -0.55 24.33 -15.66
C GLU A 94 -1.68 23.83 -14.74
N ASP A 95 -1.73 24.42 -13.53
CA ASP A 95 -2.83 24.21 -12.58
C ASP A 95 -4.18 24.55 -13.23
N TYR A 96 -5.24 23.84 -12.83
CA TYR A 96 -6.64 24.13 -13.15
C TYR A 96 -7.08 23.94 -14.60
N LEU A 97 -6.22 23.41 -15.47
CA LEU A 97 -6.59 23.16 -16.86
C LEU A 97 -7.66 22.06 -17.00
N LYS A 98 -8.69 22.35 -17.80
CA LYS A 98 -9.69 21.36 -18.23
C LYS A 98 -9.07 20.35 -19.19
N ARG A 99 -9.74 19.22 -19.36
CA ARG A 99 -9.25 18.12 -20.21
C ARG A 99 -9.04 18.59 -21.65
N GLU A 100 -10.01 19.31 -22.20
CA GLU A 100 -10.01 19.78 -23.59
C GLU A 100 -8.85 20.74 -23.82
N ALA A 101 -8.56 21.63 -22.86
CA ALA A 101 -7.40 22.52 -22.92
C ALA A 101 -6.08 21.73 -22.92
N LYS A 102 -5.95 20.70 -22.08
CA LYS A 102 -4.77 19.82 -22.07
C LYS A 102 -4.59 19.09 -23.40
N LEU A 103 -5.68 18.58 -23.98
CA LEU A 103 -5.64 17.89 -25.27
C LEU A 103 -5.31 18.86 -26.42
N ASN A 104 -5.83 20.09 -26.38
CA ASN A 104 -5.51 21.13 -27.36
C ASN A 104 -4.03 21.55 -27.28
N LEU A 105 -3.46 21.66 -26.07
CA LEU A 105 -2.02 21.87 -25.89
C LEU A 105 -1.21 20.75 -26.55
N LEU A 106 -1.57 19.50 -26.29
CA LEU A 106 -0.92 18.33 -26.90
C LEU A 106 -1.03 18.32 -28.43
N ALA A 107 -2.18 18.73 -28.98
CA ALA A 107 -2.38 18.82 -30.42
C ALA A 107 -1.46 19.88 -31.07
N GLY A 108 -1.09 20.93 -30.33
CA GLY A 108 -0.10 21.92 -30.78
C GLY A 108 1.36 21.47 -30.65
N PHE A 109 1.64 20.43 -29.87
CA PHE A 109 2.98 19.84 -29.73
C PHE A 109 3.20 18.76 -30.80
N GLU A 110 3.38 19.18 -32.05
CA GLU A 110 3.57 18.27 -33.20
C GLU A 110 4.85 17.42 -33.09
N ASN A 111 5.86 17.92 -32.35
CA ASN A 111 7.10 17.23 -32.05
C ASN A 111 7.64 17.65 -30.66
N LEU A 112 8.70 16.98 -30.20
CA LEU A 112 9.28 17.24 -28.87
C LEU A 112 9.94 18.62 -28.75
N ASP A 113 10.38 19.24 -29.86
CA ASP A 113 11.02 20.55 -29.85
C ASP A 113 10.02 21.68 -29.58
N LEU A 114 8.74 21.45 -29.88
CA LEU A 114 7.65 22.38 -29.59
C LEU A 114 7.14 22.30 -28.14
N VAL A 115 7.54 21.27 -27.40
CA VAL A 115 7.18 21.16 -25.98
C VAL A 115 8.17 22.03 -25.19
N PRO A 116 7.69 22.96 -24.35
CA PRO A 116 8.55 23.86 -23.58
C PRO A 116 9.14 23.11 -22.36
N PHE A 117 10.01 22.15 -22.62
CA PHE A 117 10.67 21.38 -21.58
C PHE A 117 11.63 22.23 -20.76
N SER A 118 11.75 21.87 -19.49
CA SER A 118 12.82 22.30 -18.59
C SER A 118 13.73 21.12 -18.29
N GLU A 119 15.05 21.35 -18.28
CA GLU A 119 15.98 20.34 -17.80
C GLU A 119 15.93 20.26 -16.27
N ILE A 120 15.80 19.04 -15.74
CA ILE A 120 15.80 18.80 -14.30
C ILE A 120 16.95 17.87 -13.92
N THR A 121 17.58 18.17 -12.79
CA THR A 121 18.63 17.34 -12.20
C THR A 121 18.07 16.65 -10.96
N PRO A 122 17.95 15.31 -10.93
CA PRO A 122 17.51 14.60 -9.74
C PRO A 122 18.44 14.86 -8.55
N ASN A 123 17.89 15.02 -7.35
CA ASN A 123 18.71 15.10 -6.13
C ASN A 123 19.22 13.70 -5.70
N ASP A 124 20.07 13.65 -4.67
CA ASP A 124 20.63 12.40 -4.11
C ASP A 124 19.54 11.44 -3.59
N LYS A 125 18.38 11.98 -3.23
CA LYS A 125 17.22 11.20 -2.77
C LYS A 125 16.40 10.64 -3.94
N GLY A 126 16.73 11.01 -5.17
CA GLY A 126 16.07 10.58 -6.41
C GLY A 126 14.78 11.35 -6.70
N ASP A 127 14.58 12.52 -6.11
CA ASP A 127 13.43 13.38 -6.38
C ASP A 127 13.66 14.18 -7.67
N TRP A 128 12.67 14.17 -8.56
CA TRP A 128 12.72 14.91 -9.83
C TRP A 128 12.13 16.31 -9.66
N ILE A 129 10.94 16.36 -9.09
CA ILE A 129 10.22 17.58 -8.71
C ILE A 129 10.05 17.63 -7.20
N ASN A 130 9.62 18.77 -6.66
CA ASN A 130 9.35 18.95 -5.23
C ASN A 130 10.53 18.49 -4.34
N GLN A 131 11.75 18.80 -4.77
CA GLN A 131 12.97 18.32 -4.12
C GLN A 131 13.04 18.78 -2.67
N ARG A 132 13.29 17.84 -1.78
CA ARG A 132 13.40 18.10 -0.34
C ARG A 132 14.68 18.86 -0.02
N GLU A 133 14.61 19.77 0.93
CA GLU A 133 15.80 20.47 1.45
C GLU A 133 16.63 19.58 2.38
N ASP A 134 17.95 19.64 2.25
CA ASP A 134 18.88 18.84 3.06
C ASP A 134 18.98 19.32 4.51
N ALA A 135 18.63 20.59 4.77
CA ALA A 135 18.61 21.13 6.12
C ALA A 135 17.61 20.38 7.03
N PHE A 136 16.54 19.83 6.45
CA PHE A 136 15.54 19.06 7.20
C PHE A 136 16.12 17.80 7.86
N ASP A 137 17.12 17.17 7.23
CA ASP A 137 17.75 15.95 7.76
C ASP A 137 18.62 16.23 8.99
N LYS A 138 18.96 17.50 9.25
CA LYS A 138 19.74 17.92 10.43
C LYS A 138 18.87 18.16 11.66
N LEU A 139 17.55 18.21 11.51
CA LEU A 139 16.62 18.41 12.62
C LEU A 139 16.50 17.15 13.47
N ILE A 140 16.11 17.32 14.74
CA ILE A 140 15.85 16.18 15.63
C ILE A 140 14.60 15.45 15.12
N PRO A 141 14.70 14.15 14.76
CA PRO A 141 13.55 13.42 14.27
C PRO A 141 12.55 13.18 15.39
N LEU A 142 11.26 13.23 15.03
CA LEU A 142 10.18 12.91 15.96
C LEU A 142 10.21 11.44 16.37
N LYS A 143 10.53 10.55 15.42
CA LYS A 143 10.52 9.11 15.61
C LYS A 143 11.94 8.58 15.73
N ARG A 144 12.15 7.67 16.68
CA ARG A 144 13.39 6.88 16.77
C ARG A 144 13.61 6.02 15.52
N ASP A 145 14.79 6.16 14.92
CA ASP A 145 15.21 5.25 13.86
C ASP A 145 15.49 3.85 14.45
N LYS A 146 15.18 2.80 13.70
CA LYS A 146 15.33 1.42 14.19
C LYS A 146 16.79 0.93 14.17
N LYS A 147 17.63 1.56 13.35
CA LYS A 147 19.03 1.19 13.10
C LYS A 147 19.98 2.24 13.68
N LEU A 148 19.60 3.51 13.57
CA LEU A 148 20.38 4.63 14.10
C LEU A 148 19.94 4.91 15.54
N GLN A 149 20.89 4.90 16.48
CA GLN A 149 20.65 5.27 17.89
C GLN A 149 20.79 6.78 18.07
N ASN A 150 20.16 7.58 17.19
CA ASN A 150 20.20 9.03 17.28
C ASN A 150 19.14 9.56 18.26
N PRO A 151 19.37 10.74 18.88
CA PRO A 151 18.36 11.39 19.70
C PRO A 151 17.06 11.62 18.91
N SER A 152 15.91 11.30 19.52
CA SER A 152 14.58 11.47 18.94
C SER A 152 13.59 11.93 20.00
N ILE A 153 12.52 12.62 19.61
CA ILE A 153 11.50 13.11 20.56
C ILE A 153 10.67 11.98 21.16
N PHE A 154 10.26 10.99 20.35
CA PHE A 154 9.41 9.88 20.77
C PHE A 154 10.10 8.53 20.60
N ASP A 155 10.02 7.70 21.65
CA ASP A 155 10.50 6.31 21.63
C ASP A 155 9.58 5.36 20.88
N LEU A 156 8.28 5.65 20.90
CA LEU A 156 7.25 4.81 20.30
C LEU A 156 6.42 5.60 19.32
N ASP A 157 6.28 5.03 18.12
CA ASP A 157 5.36 5.49 17.10
C ASP A 157 4.52 4.31 16.60
N SER A 158 3.29 4.61 16.18
CA SER A 158 2.43 3.61 15.57
C SER A 158 1.67 4.20 14.39
N ARG A 159 1.34 3.34 13.42
CA ARG A 159 0.42 3.73 12.34
C ARG A 159 -1.01 3.65 12.85
N GLY A 160 -1.90 4.38 12.19
CA GLY A 160 -3.33 4.19 12.38
C GLY A 160 -3.75 2.73 12.14
N VAL A 161 -4.80 2.29 12.83
CA VAL A 161 -5.34 0.94 12.65
C VAL A 161 -5.94 0.81 11.25
N VAL A 162 -5.53 -0.24 10.53
CA VAL A 162 -6.07 -0.58 9.20
C VAL A 162 -6.80 -1.90 9.32
N SER A 163 -8.13 -1.88 9.22
CA SER A 163 -8.91 -3.11 9.38
C SER A 163 -9.03 -3.92 8.09
N GLY A 164 -9.00 -3.25 6.93
CA GLY A 164 -9.30 -3.84 5.63
C GLY A 164 -10.77 -4.27 5.46
N ARG A 165 -11.65 -3.90 6.40
CA ARG A 165 -13.07 -4.28 6.44
C ARG A 165 -13.93 -3.30 7.24
N ASP A 166 -13.64 -2.00 7.13
CA ASP A 166 -14.24 -0.99 8.02
C ASP A 166 -15.76 -1.05 8.18
N PRO A 167 -16.57 -1.31 7.12
CA PRO A 167 -18.02 -1.45 7.27
C PRO A 167 -18.48 -2.52 8.26
N TRP A 168 -17.62 -3.52 8.54
CA TRP A 168 -17.91 -4.65 9.43
C TRP A 168 -17.43 -4.45 10.87
N VAL A 169 -16.44 -3.59 11.08
CA VAL A 169 -15.74 -3.47 12.39
C VAL A 169 -15.75 -2.07 12.96
N TYR A 170 -16.30 -1.09 12.23
CA TYR A 170 -16.59 0.26 12.71
C TYR A 170 -18.08 0.55 12.62
N ASN A 171 -18.66 1.01 13.72
CA ASN A 171 -20.04 1.51 13.70
C ASN A 171 -20.26 2.57 14.79
N PHE A 172 -21.21 3.48 14.56
CA PHE A 172 -21.65 4.42 15.60
C PHE A 172 -22.49 3.74 16.69
N SER A 173 -23.15 2.63 16.37
CA SER A 173 -23.94 1.84 17.32
C SER A 173 -23.16 0.60 17.78
N PRO A 174 -22.89 0.44 19.09
CA PRO A 174 -22.28 -0.77 19.62
C PRO A 174 -23.09 -2.03 19.30
N LYS A 175 -24.43 -1.93 19.32
CA LYS A 175 -25.32 -3.05 19.02
C LYS A 175 -25.15 -3.53 17.57
N ILE A 176 -25.13 -2.59 16.62
CA ILE A 176 -24.94 -2.91 15.20
C ILE A 176 -23.53 -3.46 14.97
N LEU A 177 -22.52 -2.88 15.62
CA LEU A 177 -21.14 -3.36 15.55
C LEU A 177 -21.02 -4.82 16.02
N THR A 178 -21.57 -5.14 17.19
CA THR A 178 -21.57 -6.51 17.73
C THR A 178 -22.26 -7.47 16.76
N GLN A 179 -23.43 -7.11 16.24
CA GLN A 179 -24.15 -7.95 15.30
C GLN A 179 -23.36 -8.17 14.00
N SER A 180 -22.76 -7.11 13.46
CA SER A 180 -21.97 -7.16 12.22
C SER A 180 -20.73 -8.05 12.38
N VAL A 181 -20.02 -7.90 13.50
CA VAL A 181 -18.87 -8.75 13.84
C VAL A 181 -19.30 -10.21 14.04
N GLN A 182 -20.42 -10.46 14.71
CA GLN A 182 -20.95 -11.81 14.91
C GLN A 182 -21.28 -12.48 13.56
N THR A 183 -21.95 -11.77 12.65
CA THR A 183 -22.21 -12.25 11.29
C THR A 183 -20.93 -12.63 10.55
N CYS A 184 -19.87 -11.82 10.66
CA CYS A 184 -18.56 -12.15 10.09
C CYS A 184 -17.96 -13.43 10.69
N ILE A 185 -18.03 -13.59 12.01
CA ILE A 185 -17.50 -14.76 12.73
C ILE A 185 -18.26 -16.03 12.33
N ASP A 186 -19.58 -15.97 12.30
CA ASP A 186 -20.43 -17.12 11.95
C ASP A 186 -20.22 -17.54 10.50
N THR A 187 -20.16 -16.58 9.58
CA THR A 187 -19.85 -16.82 8.17
C THR A 187 -18.48 -17.45 8.01
N TYR A 188 -17.46 -16.90 8.66
CA TYR A 188 -16.10 -17.43 8.62
C TYR A 188 -16.03 -18.88 9.12
N ASN A 189 -16.68 -19.17 10.25
CA ASN A 189 -16.69 -20.51 10.84
C ASN A 189 -17.45 -21.53 9.97
N ALA A 190 -18.56 -21.11 9.35
CA ALA A 190 -19.31 -21.94 8.42
C ALA A 190 -18.47 -22.31 7.18
N ASP A 191 -17.79 -21.32 6.58
CA ASP A 191 -16.89 -21.55 5.45
C ASP A 191 -15.69 -22.41 5.85
N LEU A 192 -15.10 -22.18 7.02
CA LEU A 192 -14.01 -23.00 7.54
C LEU A 192 -14.43 -24.46 7.72
N LYS A 193 -15.64 -24.70 8.25
CA LYS A 193 -16.20 -26.04 8.41
C LYS A 193 -16.39 -26.72 7.05
N ARG A 194 -17.02 -26.02 6.09
CA ARG A 194 -17.23 -26.51 4.72
C ARG A 194 -15.92 -26.81 4.01
N PHE A 195 -14.95 -25.89 4.11
CA PHE A 195 -13.61 -26.06 3.55
C PHE A 195 -12.91 -27.29 4.08
N ASN A 196 -12.95 -27.51 5.40
CA ASN A 196 -12.38 -28.68 6.03
C ASN A 196 -13.03 -29.99 5.58
N ALA A 197 -14.35 -29.98 5.37
CA ALA A 197 -15.10 -31.17 4.97
C ALA A 197 -14.87 -31.57 3.50
N TYR A 198 -14.78 -30.59 2.59
CA TYR A 198 -14.85 -30.87 1.15
C TYR A 198 -13.61 -30.49 0.34
N PHE A 199 -12.81 -29.52 0.80
CA PHE A 199 -11.77 -28.90 -0.03
C PHE A 199 -10.35 -29.07 0.50
N ARG A 200 -10.19 -29.47 1.77
CA ARG A 200 -8.90 -29.50 2.46
C ARG A 200 -7.82 -30.31 1.74
N GLU A 201 -8.12 -31.54 1.32
CA GLU A 201 -7.10 -32.42 0.73
C GLU A 201 -6.70 -31.96 -0.67
N ALA A 202 -7.67 -31.56 -1.49
CA ALA A 202 -7.39 -30.97 -2.80
C ALA A 202 -6.56 -29.68 -2.68
N PHE A 203 -6.88 -28.82 -1.70
CA PHE A 203 -6.12 -27.61 -1.43
C PHE A 203 -4.68 -27.91 -1.00
N LYS A 204 -4.46 -28.90 -0.12
CA LYS A 204 -3.10 -29.29 0.32
C LYS A 204 -2.20 -29.68 -0.85
N GLN A 205 -2.73 -30.43 -1.81
CA GLN A 205 -1.96 -30.83 -2.99
C GLN A 205 -1.61 -29.63 -3.85
N ARG A 206 -2.57 -28.74 -4.10
CA ARG A 206 -2.37 -27.52 -4.89
C ARG A 206 -1.39 -26.54 -4.23
N ALA A 207 -1.43 -26.42 -2.91
CA ALA A 207 -0.62 -25.47 -2.14
C ALA A 207 0.78 -26.00 -1.76
N LYS A 208 1.17 -27.18 -2.24
CA LYS A 208 2.47 -27.78 -1.95
C LYS A 208 3.61 -26.89 -2.45
N GLY A 209 4.53 -26.52 -1.57
CA GLY A 209 5.67 -25.63 -1.90
C GLY A 209 5.34 -24.14 -1.95
N VAL A 210 4.08 -23.74 -1.76
CA VAL A 210 3.69 -22.33 -1.69
C VAL A 210 4.08 -21.73 -0.33
N LYS A 211 4.65 -20.52 -0.35
CA LYS A 211 5.02 -19.80 0.88
C LYS A 211 3.79 -19.52 1.72
N SER A 212 3.92 -19.61 3.06
CA SER A 212 2.79 -19.43 3.99
C SER A 212 2.02 -18.11 3.81
N GLY A 213 2.70 -17.03 3.39
CA GLY A 213 2.05 -15.73 3.16
C GLY A 213 1.21 -15.68 1.88
N ASP A 214 1.43 -16.61 0.94
CA ASP A 214 0.81 -16.64 -0.38
C ASP A 214 -0.24 -17.74 -0.53
N LEU A 215 -0.50 -18.53 0.52
CA LEU A 215 -1.45 -19.65 0.47
C LEU A 215 -2.86 -19.20 0.07
N TYR A 216 -3.30 -18.03 0.53
CA TYR A 216 -4.59 -17.46 0.16
C TYR A 216 -4.80 -17.27 -1.35
N LYS A 217 -3.72 -17.10 -2.14
CA LYS A 217 -3.79 -16.98 -3.61
C LYS A 217 -4.22 -18.27 -4.28
N GLN A 218 -4.13 -19.38 -3.56
CA GLN A 218 -4.56 -20.69 -4.04
C GLN A 218 -6.03 -20.96 -3.73
N LEU A 219 -6.73 -20.10 -2.98
CA LEU A 219 -8.16 -20.25 -2.75
C LEU A 219 -8.96 -19.87 -4.00
N ASN A 220 -10.10 -20.53 -4.19
CA ASN A 220 -11.08 -20.18 -5.22
C ASN A 220 -12.45 -19.81 -4.62
N ASP A 221 -13.32 -19.25 -5.46
CA ASP A 221 -14.64 -18.75 -5.06
C ASP A 221 -15.64 -19.85 -4.66
N LYS A 222 -15.30 -21.14 -4.85
CA LYS A 222 -16.10 -22.27 -4.37
C LYS A 222 -15.73 -22.68 -2.94
N GLU A 223 -14.50 -22.36 -2.52
CA GLU A 223 -13.91 -22.75 -1.25
C GLU A 223 -14.26 -21.80 -0.10
N ILE A 224 -14.55 -20.54 -0.42
CA ILE A 224 -14.99 -19.50 0.51
C ILE A 224 -16.11 -18.68 -0.12
N THR A 225 -16.99 -18.09 0.69
CA THR A 225 -18.04 -17.20 0.21
C THR A 225 -17.45 -15.94 -0.41
N THR A 226 -17.99 -15.51 -1.55
CA THR A 226 -17.71 -14.22 -2.18
C THR A 226 -18.77 -13.16 -1.86
N ASP A 227 -19.77 -13.54 -1.05
CA ASP A 227 -20.86 -12.66 -0.64
C ASP A 227 -20.37 -11.56 0.31
N LYS A 228 -20.17 -10.37 -0.26
CA LYS A 228 -19.72 -9.16 0.44
C LYS A 228 -20.72 -8.67 1.49
N THR A 229 -21.96 -9.17 1.50
CA THR A 229 -22.98 -8.84 2.50
C THR A 229 -22.88 -9.70 3.77
N LYS A 230 -21.96 -10.67 3.80
CA LYS A 230 -21.75 -11.57 4.94
C LYS A 230 -20.37 -11.42 5.58
N ILE A 231 -19.35 -11.18 4.75
CA ILE A 231 -17.98 -11.03 5.23
C ILE A 231 -17.13 -10.26 4.21
N ALA A 232 -16.18 -9.46 4.72
CA ALA A 232 -15.10 -8.89 3.92
C ALA A 232 -13.80 -9.63 4.19
N TRP A 233 -13.38 -10.46 3.24
CA TRP A 233 -12.14 -11.21 3.32
C TRP A 233 -10.91 -10.31 3.16
N THR A 234 -9.91 -10.52 4.02
CA THR A 234 -8.56 -9.96 3.85
C THR A 234 -7.57 -11.11 3.69
N ASP A 235 -6.41 -10.85 3.08
CA ASP A 235 -5.33 -11.84 2.91
C ASP A 235 -4.95 -12.49 4.24
N GLY A 236 -4.92 -11.70 5.33
CA GLY A 236 -4.70 -12.20 6.69
C GLY A 236 -5.77 -13.19 7.17
N LEU A 237 -7.05 -12.93 6.91
CA LEU A 237 -8.15 -13.81 7.31
C LEU A 237 -8.14 -15.13 6.54
N LYS A 238 -7.89 -15.04 5.22
CA LYS A 238 -7.78 -16.21 4.34
C LYS A 238 -6.62 -17.11 4.77
N ASN A 239 -5.43 -16.52 4.95
CA ASN A 239 -4.24 -17.26 5.39
C ASN A 239 -4.43 -17.88 6.78
N TRP A 240 -5.14 -17.22 7.69
CA TRP A 240 -5.39 -17.76 9.03
C TRP A 240 -6.30 -19.00 9.01
N GLY A 241 -7.38 -18.98 8.21
CA GLY A 241 -8.27 -20.14 8.05
C GLY A 241 -7.57 -21.35 7.44
N ILE A 242 -6.70 -21.11 6.47
CA ILE A 242 -5.83 -22.16 5.92
C ILE A 242 -4.87 -22.68 7.01
N ALA A 243 -4.21 -21.80 7.77
CA ALA A 243 -3.25 -22.21 8.80
C ALA A 243 -3.89 -23.06 9.92
N ILE A 244 -5.09 -22.71 10.40
CA ILE A 244 -5.84 -23.52 11.37
C ILE A 244 -6.21 -24.88 10.78
N THR A 245 -6.61 -24.90 9.51
CA THR A 245 -6.98 -26.12 8.80
C THR A 245 -5.77 -27.04 8.62
N LEU A 246 -4.59 -26.51 8.35
CA LEU A 246 -3.39 -27.30 8.08
C LEU A 246 -2.63 -27.71 9.36
N SER A 247 -2.80 -26.98 10.48
CA SER A 247 -2.12 -27.27 11.75
C SER A 247 -3.01 -28.03 12.74
N ALA A 248 -2.58 -29.21 13.18
CA ALA A 248 -3.25 -29.94 14.26
C ALA A 248 -3.17 -29.20 15.62
N ALA A 249 -2.09 -28.43 15.84
CA ALA A 249 -1.83 -27.72 17.10
C ALA A 249 -2.65 -26.44 17.27
N MET A 250 -3.09 -25.79 16.18
CA MET A 250 -3.86 -24.53 16.28
C MET A 250 -5.32 -24.74 16.68
N ARG A 251 -5.88 -25.96 16.54
CA ARG A 251 -7.26 -26.27 16.94
C ARG A 251 -7.52 -26.08 18.44
N SER A 252 -6.53 -26.33 19.31
CA SER A 252 -6.66 -26.18 20.77
C SER A 252 -6.68 -24.72 21.25
N ILE A 253 -6.23 -23.77 20.43
CA ILE A 253 -6.07 -22.36 20.83
C ILE A 253 -7.38 -21.57 20.59
N CYS A 254 -8.26 -22.08 19.71
CA CYS A 254 -9.45 -21.39 19.22
C CYS A 254 -10.67 -21.41 20.16
N SER A 255 -10.68 -22.25 21.21
CA SER A 255 -11.79 -22.34 22.18
C SER A 255 -11.86 -21.18 23.19
N GLY A 256 -10.91 -20.23 23.15
CA GLY A 256 -10.89 -19.05 24.02
C GLY A 256 -10.66 -17.75 23.25
N GLY A 257 -11.67 -17.28 22.51
CA GLY A 257 -11.63 -15.98 21.84
C GLY A 257 -11.97 -14.86 22.81
N ILE A 258 -10.94 -14.23 23.41
CA ILE A 258 -11.09 -13.05 24.27
C ILE A 258 -11.63 -11.86 23.45
N MET A 259 -12.73 -11.30 23.96
CA MET A 259 -13.45 -10.12 23.46
C MET A 259 -12.57 -8.86 23.61
N GLY A 260 -12.37 -8.13 22.51
CA GLY A 260 -11.48 -6.97 22.44
C GLY A 260 -12.18 -5.63 22.62
N ILE A 261 -11.46 -4.70 23.26
CA ILE A 261 -11.85 -3.36 23.73
C ILE A 261 -12.58 -2.55 22.66
N ILE A 262 -13.71 -1.95 23.07
CA ILE A 262 -14.43 -0.92 22.34
C ILE A 262 -13.68 0.41 22.51
N LEU A 263 -13.03 0.88 21.45
CA LEU A 263 -12.42 2.22 21.42
C LEU A 263 -13.37 3.20 20.74
N SER A 264 -13.60 4.35 21.38
CA SER A 264 -14.33 5.47 20.79
C SER A 264 -13.34 6.40 20.10
N LEU A 265 -13.40 6.49 18.77
CA LEU A 265 -12.67 7.49 17.98
C LEU A 265 -13.72 8.35 17.27
N LYS A 266 -13.78 9.64 17.63
CA LYS A 266 -14.76 10.61 17.08
C LYS A 266 -16.22 10.11 17.10
N LYS A 267 -16.70 9.64 18.27
CA LYS A 267 -18.05 9.08 18.48
C LYS A 267 -18.37 7.78 17.72
N ARG A 268 -17.40 7.12 17.08
CA ARG A 268 -17.56 5.78 16.49
C ARG A 268 -16.90 4.73 17.37
N PHE A 269 -17.59 3.60 17.52
CA PHE A 269 -17.06 2.43 18.20
C PHE A 269 -16.29 1.54 17.21
N PHE A 270 -15.21 0.97 17.72
CA PHE A 270 -14.33 0.07 16.99
C PHE A 270 -14.02 -1.15 17.84
N ILE A 271 -14.11 -2.35 17.27
CA ILE A 271 -13.62 -3.57 17.91
C ILE A 271 -12.25 -3.91 17.32
N THR A 272 -11.23 -3.88 18.18
CA THR A 272 -9.89 -4.38 17.84
C THR A 272 -9.78 -5.84 18.21
N PHE A 273 -9.66 -6.74 17.24
CA PHE A 273 -9.28 -8.13 17.50
C PHE A 273 -7.75 -8.25 17.56
N MET A 274 -7.18 -8.35 18.76
CA MET A 274 -5.73 -8.54 18.92
C MET A 274 -5.24 -9.92 18.42
N ARG A 275 -6.13 -10.91 18.27
CA ARG A 275 -5.81 -12.20 17.63
C ARG A 275 -5.78 -12.18 16.11
N PHE A 276 -5.99 -11.03 15.48
CA PHE A 276 -6.03 -10.86 14.02
C PHE A 276 -4.92 -9.99 13.41
N SER A 277 -3.95 -9.52 14.20
CA SER A 277 -2.82 -8.77 13.62
C SER A 277 -1.44 -9.00 14.24
N THR A 278 -1.28 -9.28 15.55
CA THR A 278 0.10 -9.41 16.09
C THR A 278 0.18 -10.10 17.45
N ILE A 279 0.20 -11.44 17.50
CA ILE A 279 0.62 -12.19 18.70
C ILE A 279 1.77 -13.15 18.34
N LYS A 280 2.88 -12.57 17.88
CA LYS A 280 4.17 -13.28 17.85
C LYS A 280 5.28 -12.52 18.60
N ALA A 281 5.04 -11.26 18.96
CA ALA A 281 6.08 -10.39 19.52
C ALA A 281 6.05 -10.27 21.06
N ILE A 282 4.91 -10.47 21.73
CA ILE A 282 4.78 -10.13 23.16
C ILE A 282 5.19 -11.29 24.09
N TRP A 283 5.19 -12.54 23.62
CA TRP A 283 5.39 -13.70 24.50
C TRP A 283 6.85 -14.14 24.70
N LYS A 284 7.83 -13.47 24.07
CA LYS A 284 9.26 -13.80 24.28
C LYS A 284 9.95 -13.01 25.39
N ASN A 285 9.38 -11.90 25.88
CA ASN A 285 10.10 -10.95 26.75
C ASN A 285 9.46 -10.62 28.11
N THR A 286 8.45 -11.35 28.58
CA THR A 286 7.85 -11.10 29.90
C THR A 286 7.88 -12.36 30.78
N LYS A 287 9.05 -12.68 31.33
CA LYS A 287 9.13 -13.35 32.64
C LYS A 287 8.81 -12.28 33.70
N ILE A 288 7.56 -12.21 34.15
CA ILE A 288 7.19 -11.41 35.32
C ILE A 288 7.41 -12.30 36.56
N PRO A 289 8.21 -11.90 37.56
CA PRO A 289 8.48 -12.70 38.74
C PRO A 289 7.27 -12.73 39.70
N SER A 290 7.06 -13.88 40.34
CA SER A 290 5.99 -14.13 41.32
C SER A 290 6.07 -13.19 42.54
N PRO A 291 4.94 -12.75 43.11
CA PRO A 291 4.94 -11.82 44.24
C PRO A 291 5.43 -12.51 45.53
N LYS A 292 6.46 -11.92 46.15
CA LYS A 292 6.93 -12.30 47.50
C LYS A 292 5.83 -11.97 48.53
N LYS A 293 5.46 -12.96 49.34
CA LYS A 293 4.63 -12.80 50.54
C LYS A 293 5.31 -11.79 51.48
N ARG A 294 4.62 -10.70 51.85
CA ARG A 294 5.04 -9.88 52.99
C ARG A 294 4.58 -10.59 54.26
N HIS A 295 5.54 -10.97 55.09
CA HIS A 295 5.29 -11.33 56.48
C HIS A 295 4.91 -10.07 57.26
N ALA A 296 3.87 -10.19 58.08
CA ALA A 296 3.55 -9.24 59.13
C ALA A 296 4.53 -9.46 60.30
N SER A 297 5.03 -8.37 60.87
CA SER A 297 5.57 -8.35 62.23
C SER A 297 5.51 -6.93 62.80
N LEU A 298 4.64 -6.81 63.81
CA LEU A 298 4.51 -5.84 64.90
C LEU A 298 4.45 -4.34 64.56
#